data_AF-A0A3G8R6X1-F1
#
_entry.id   AF-A0A3G8R6X1-F1
#
_cell.length_a   1.000
_cell.length_b   1.000
_cell.length_c   1.000
_cell.angle_alpha   90.00
_cell.angle_beta   90.00
_cell.angle_gamma   90.00
#
_symmetry.space_group_name_H-M   'P 1'
#
loop_
_entity.id
_entity.type
_entity.pdbx_description
1 polymer ?
#
loop_
_entity_poly.entity_id
_entity_poly.type
_entity_poly.pdbx_seq_one_letter_code
_entity_poly.pdbx_strand_id
1 'polypeptide(L)' 'MGTIAQDSKTKMIFLCSPHIPVGRVWTEEELKRLGEICIWNNVLIVSDEIHSDL' A
#
# COMPACT_ATOMS: atom_id res chain seq x y z
N MET A 1 0.07 -15.68 -9.95
CA MET A 1 -0.12 -14.25 -9.61
C MET A 1 -1.09 -14.16 -8.44
N GLY A 2 -0.61 -14.37 -7.21
CA GLY A 2 -1.42 -14.11 -6.02
C GLY A 2 -1.63 -12.61 -5.92
N THR A 3 -2.89 -12.16 -5.92
CA THR A 3 -3.21 -10.74 -5.95
C THR A 3 -3.39 -10.29 -4.52
N ILE A 4 -2.67 -9.23 -4.14
CA ILE A 4 -2.74 -8.62 -2.80
C ILE A 4 -4.22 -8.32 -2.49
N ALA A 5 -4.62 -8.43 -1.21
CA ALA A 5 -5.97 -8.13 -0.74
C ALA A 5 -7.12 -9.04 -1.25
N GLN A 6 -6.84 -10.22 -1.82
CA GLN A 6 -7.90 -11.17 -2.23
C GLN A 6 -8.48 -12.03 -1.10
N ASP A 7 -7.79 -12.15 0.03
CA ASP A 7 -8.35 -12.85 1.18
C ASP A 7 -9.51 -12.02 1.75
N SER A 8 -10.71 -12.63 1.82
CA SER A 8 -11.91 -11.98 2.34
C SER A 8 -11.77 -11.53 3.81
N LYS A 9 -10.79 -12.08 4.54
CA LYS A 9 -10.43 -11.68 5.91
C LYS A 9 -9.51 -10.45 5.94
N THR A 10 -8.82 -10.11 4.87
CA THR A 10 -8.00 -8.89 4.82
C THR A 10 -8.94 -7.68 4.79
N LYS A 11 -8.82 -6.81 5.79
CA LYS A 11 -9.61 -5.57 5.89
C LYS A 11 -8.76 -4.31 5.77
N MET A 12 -7.46 -4.42 5.97
CA MET A 12 -6.55 -3.28 6.02
C MET A 12 -5.14 -3.67 5.60
N ILE A 13 -4.41 -2.73 5.01
CA ILE A 13 -2.99 -2.80 4.72
C ILE A 13 -2.29 -1.57 5.34
N PHE A 14 -1.12 -1.80 5.93
CA PHE A 14 -0.19 -0.73 6.29
C PHE A 14 0.81 -0.52 5.15
N LEU A 15 0.84 0.69 4.61
CA LEU A 15 1.76 1.12 3.57
C LEU A 15 2.82 2.03 4.21
N CYS A 16 4.07 1.59 4.25
CA CYS A 16 5.18 2.45 4.69
C CYS A 16 5.75 3.20 3.49
N SER A 17 5.72 4.54 3.53
CA SER A 17 6.10 5.42 2.42
C SER A 17 6.84 6.67 2.95
N PRO A 18 8.17 6.80 2.77
CA PRO A 18 9.08 5.87 2.10
C PRO A 18 9.24 4.53 2.83
N HIS A 19 9.37 3.44 2.07
CA HIS A 19 9.50 2.09 2.60
C HIS A 19 10.89 1.88 3.22
N ILE A 20 10.93 1.81 4.54
CA ILE A 20 12.11 1.44 5.33
C ILE A 20 12.14 -0.07 5.61
N PRO A 21 13.32 -0.70 5.77
CA PRO A 21 14.67 -0.12 5.84
C PRO A 21 15.34 0.11 4.47
N VAL A 22 14.66 -0.21 3.37
CA VAL A 22 15.26 -0.20 2.02
C VAL A 22 15.40 1.21 1.44
N GLY A 23 14.71 2.20 2.01
CA GLY A 23 14.78 3.60 1.57
C GLY A 23 14.12 3.80 0.21
N ARG A 24 13.00 3.10 -0.04
CA ARG A 24 12.32 3.12 -1.34
C ARG A 24 11.15 4.09 -1.33
N VAL A 25 11.09 4.95 -2.33
CA VAL A 25 9.90 5.76 -2.66
C VAL A 25 9.06 5.01 -3.69
N TRP A 26 7.75 4.94 -3.46
CA TRP A 26 6.81 4.32 -4.39
C TRP A 26 6.52 5.26 -5.57
N THR A 27 6.42 4.72 -6.79
CA THR A 27 6.01 5.55 -7.92
C THR A 27 4.50 5.80 -7.90
N GLU A 28 4.06 6.85 -8.60
CA GLU A 28 2.64 7.16 -8.73
C GLU A 28 1.84 5.99 -9.33
N GLU A 29 2.40 5.30 -10.33
CA GLU A 29 1.78 4.15 -10.98
C GLU A 29 1.62 2.97 -10.00
N GLU A 30 2.61 2.73 -9.14
CA GLU A 30 2.55 1.68 -8.13
C GLU A 30 1.47 1.96 -7.09
N LEU A 31 1.39 3.21 -6.62
CA LEU A 31 0.38 3.65 -5.66
C LEU A 31 -1.03 3.60 -6.26
N LYS A 32 -1.20 4.03 -7.51
CA LYS A 32 -2.47 3.90 -8.24
C LYS A 32 -2.89 2.44 -8.33
N ARG A 33 -1.96 1.56 -8.71
CA ARG A 33 -2.25 0.13 -8.83
C ARG A 33 -2.63 -0.50 -7.49
N LEU A 34 -1.94 -0.15 -6.41
CA LEU A 34 -2.29 -0.58 -5.06
C LEU A 34 -3.68 -0.07 -4.64
N GLY A 35 -3.96 1.20 -4.92
CA GLY A 35 -5.25 1.84 -4.65
C GLY A 35 -6.41 1.14 -5.36
N GLU A 36 -6.28 0.84 -6.65
CA GLU A 36 -7.29 0.10 -7.43
C GLU A 36 -7.61 -1.26 -6.79
N ILE A 37 -6.58 -2.02 -6.41
CA ILE A 37 -6.72 -3.32 -5.77
C ILE A 37 -7.46 -3.19 -4.44
N CYS A 38 -7.10 -2.20 -3.62
CA CYS A 38 -7.72 -2.01 -2.30
C CYS A 38 -9.18 -1.56 -2.43
N ILE A 39 -9.49 -0.68 -3.38
CA ILE A 39 -10.86 -0.24 -3.67
C ILE A 39 -11.73 -1.43 -4.08
N TRP A 40 -11.27 -2.26 -5.03
CA TRP A 40 -12.03 -3.42 -5.49
C TRP A 40 -12.31 -4.46 -4.40
N ASN A 41 -11.42 -4.57 -3.42
CA ASN A 41 -11.56 -5.55 -2.32
C ASN A 41 -12.11 -4.93 -1.03
N ASN A 42 -12.50 -3.65 -1.04
CA ASN A 42 -12.95 -2.92 0.16
C ASN A 42 -11.95 -3.04 1.33
N VAL A 43 -10.67 -2.82 1.02
CA VAL A 43 -9.55 -2.85 1.97
C VAL A 43 -9.09 -1.43 2.27
N LEU A 44 -8.95 -1.10 3.54
CA LEU A 44 -8.43 0.20 3.99
C LEU A 44 -6.90 0.25 3.80
N ILE A 45 -6.39 1.37 3.30
CA ILE A 45 -4.96 1.66 3.32
C ILE A 45 -4.67 2.63 4.47
N VAL A 46 -3.72 2.26 5.33
CA VAL A 46 -3.11 3.16 6.31
C VAL A 46 -1.70 3.49 5.84
N SER A 47 -1.49 4.73 5.42
CA SER A 47 -0.17 5.23 4.98
C SER A 47 0.61 5.69 6.21
N ASP A 48 1.76 5.07 6.45
CA ASP A 48 2.78 5.54 7.38
C ASP A 48 3.79 6.39 6.60
N GLU A 49 3.73 7.70 6.86
CA GLU A 49 4.51 8.74 6.18
C GLU A 49 5.52 9.43 7.10
N ILE A 50 5.92 8.75 8.18
CA ILE A 50 6.83 9.28 9.21
C ILE A 50 8.19 9.76 8.66
N HIS A 51 8.58 9.30 7.47
CA HIS A 51 9.84 9.63 6.80
C HIS A 51 9.66 10.39 5.48
N SER A 52 8.47 10.96 5.23
CA SER A 52 8.15 11.63 3.95
C SER A 52 8.91 12.93 3.72
N ASP A 53 9.55 13.49 4.75
CA ASP A 53 10.33 14.72 4.76
C ASP A 53 11.86 14.50 4.76
N LEU A 54 12.32 13.25 4.72
CA LEU A 54 13.73 12.86 4.61
C LEU A 54 14.20 12.75 3.15
#